data_AF-X1GI33-F1
#
_entry.id   AF-X1GI33-F1
#
_cell.length_a   1.000
_cell.length_b   1.000
_cell.length_c   1.000
_cell.angle_alpha   90.00
_cell.angle_beta   90.00
_cell.angle_gamma   90.00
#
_symmetry.space_group_name_H-M   'P 1'
#
loop_
_entity.id
_entity.type
_entity.pdbx_description
1 polymer ?
#
loop_
_entity_poly.entity_id
_entity_poly.type
_entity_poly.pdbx_seq_one_letter_code
_entity_poly.pdbx_strand_id
1 'polypeptide(L)'
;MEPIRYDPWVNITVWIQYDYDDTNVTDGTIVINGESFAYNAGSGNWTAIFSNSTASGAEWNTTVAAGNTEGITDVNQNSKSVSFIWDSLTITISNPTDQRQDLNANASGIVVSAVRDYDSSAFDGSITLNKTDYNGDGTHKI
;
A
#
# COMPACT_ATOMS: atom_id res chain seq x y z
N MET A 1 -16.62 -9.99 -13.96
CA MET A 1 -15.20 -9.91 -13.54
C MET A 1 -15.13 -8.72 -12.62
N GLU A 2 -15.00 -8.96 -11.32
CA GLU A 2 -14.77 -7.87 -10.37
C GLU A 2 -13.38 -7.29 -10.64
N PRO A 3 -13.22 -5.96 -10.77
CA PRO A 3 -11.91 -5.37 -10.90
C PRO A 3 -11.11 -5.69 -9.64
N ILE A 4 -9.84 -6.04 -9.82
CA ILE A 4 -8.88 -6.20 -8.72
C ILE A 4 -8.84 -4.86 -8.00
N ARG A 5 -9.43 -4.77 -6.81
CA ARG A 5 -9.40 -3.56 -5.98
C ARG A 5 -7.99 -3.45 -5.41
N TYR A 6 -7.15 -2.66 -6.06
CA TYR A 6 -5.94 -2.13 -5.43
C TYR A 6 -6.41 -1.20 -4.31
N ASP A 7 -6.10 -1.53 -3.06
CA ASP A 7 -6.38 -0.66 -1.92
C ASP A 7 -5.05 -0.02 -1.50
N PRO A 8 -4.64 1.11 -2.13
CA PRO A 8 -3.38 1.79 -1.80
C PRO A 8 -3.41 2.44 -0.42
N TRP A 9 -4.56 2.38 0.25
CA TRP A 9 -4.85 3.12 1.45
C TRP A 9 -4.56 2.27 2.69
N VAL A 10 -3.64 2.74 3.51
CA VAL A 10 -3.38 2.23 4.84
C VAL A 10 -4.12 3.12 5.83
N ASN A 11 -5.02 2.52 6.61
CA ASN A 11 -5.65 3.19 7.74
C ASN A 11 -4.79 3.00 8.99
N ILE A 12 -4.35 4.11 9.59
CA ILE A 12 -3.66 4.09 10.89
C ILE A 12 -4.62 4.60 11.95
N THR A 13 -4.72 3.86 13.03
CA THR A 13 -5.57 4.16 14.19
C THR A 13 -4.72 4.21 15.45
N VAL A 14 -4.91 5.23 16.29
CA VAL A 14 -4.30 5.33 17.62
C VAL A 14 -5.33 5.68 18.69
N TRP A 15 -5.13 5.15 19.88
CA TRP A 15 -5.85 5.56 21.09
C TRP A 15 -4.90 6.36 21.96
N ILE A 16 -5.37 7.49 22.47
CA ILE A 16 -4.63 8.37 23.35
C ILE A 16 -5.52 8.65 24.54
N GLN A 17 -4.97 8.48 25.74
CA GLN A 17 -5.65 8.69 27.01
C GLN A 17 -4.78 9.55 27.92
N TYR A 18 -5.40 10.22 28.88
CA TYR A 18 -4.67 10.92 29.94
C TYR A 18 -4.15 9.90 30.96
N ASP A 19 -2.85 9.96 31.26
CA ASP A 19 -2.21 9.06 32.24
C ASP A 19 -2.80 9.18 33.66
N TYR A 20 -3.47 10.31 33.97
CA TYR A 20 -4.03 10.57 35.30
C TYR A 20 -5.28 9.74 35.60
N ASP A 21 -6.18 9.56 34.62
CA ASP A 21 -7.50 8.97 34.84
C ASP A 21 -7.98 8.02 33.73
N ASP A 22 -7.09 7.67 32.79
CA ASP A 22 -7.35 6.82 31.64
C ASP A 22 -8.51 7.30 30.73
N THR A 23 -8.91 8.57 30.83
CA THR A 23 -9.93 9.12 29.93
C THR A 23 -9.34 9.43 28.56
N ASN A 24 -10.11 9.18 27.49
CA ASN A 24 -9.64 9.42 26.13
C ASN A 24 -9.41 10.91 25.88
N VAL A 25 -8.32 11.22 25.16
CA VAL A 25 -8.11 12.53 24.56
C VAL A 25 -9.01 12.63 23.33
N THR A 26 -10.01 13.51 23.39
CA THR A 26 -11.07 13.63 22.37
C THR A 26 -11.05 14.97 21.62
N ASP A 27 -10.13 15.86 21.97
CA ASP A 27 -9.97 17.21 21.44
C ASP A 27 -8.50 17.55 21.16
N GLY A 28 -8.26 18.76 20.65
CA GLY A 28 -6.93 19.22 20.27
C GLY A 28 -6.46 18.71 18.91
N THR A 29 -5.14 18.67 18.74
CA THR A 29 -4.46 18.22 17.52
C THR A 29 -3.52 17.09 17.87
N ILE A 30 -3.64 15.98 17.15
CA ILE A 30 -2.72 14.85 17.20
C ILE A 30 -1.97 14.78 15.88
N VAL A 31 -0.65 14.83 15.96
CA VAL A 31 0.26 14.74 14.81
C VAL A 31 1.19 13.55 15.03
N ILE A 32 1.26 12.63 14.07
CA ILE A 32 2.20 11.50 14.11
C ILE A 32 3.12 11.61 12.90
N ASN A 33 4.44 11.63 13.13
CA ASN A 33 5.45 11.83 12.09
C ASN A 33 5.23 13.08 11.20
N GLY A 34 4.62 14.14 11.77
CA GLY A 34 4.28 15.36 11.03
C GLY A 34 2.93 15.32 10.32
N GLU A 35 2.21 14.19 10.35
CA GLU A 35 0.90 14.03 9.72
C GLU A 35 -0.24 14.17 10.72
N SER A 36 -1.28 14.92 10.34
CA SER A 36 -2.43 15.19 11.21
C SER A 36 -3.43 14.03 11.24
N PHE A 37 -3.88 13.66 12.43
CA PHE A 37 -4.92 12.65 12.63
C PHE A 37 -6.25 13.30 12.99
N ALA A 38 -7.36 12.70 12.54
CA ALA A 38 -8.71 13.15 12.84
C ALA A 38 -9.34 12.27 13.94
N TYR A 39 -9.93 12.92 14.94
CA TYR A 39 -10.68 12.22 15.98
C TYR A 39 -11.97 11.63 15.41
N ASN A 40 -12.19 10.34 15.66
CA ASN A 40 -13.40 9.62 15.32
C ASN A 40 -14.22 9.39 16.59
N ALA A 41 -15.24 10.22 16.80
CA ALA A 41 -16.13 10.15 17.96
C ALA A 41 -16.92 8.84 18.06
N GLY A 42 -17.12 8.12 16.95
CA GLY A 42 -17.83 6.84 16.95
C GLY A 42 -17.02 5.69 17.55
N SER A 43 -15.68 5.74 17.42
CA SER A 43 -14.76 4.71 17.91
C SER A 43 -13.84 5.18 19.04
N GLY A 44 -13.87 6.46 19.39
CA GLY A 44 -13.05 7.03 20.47
C GLY A 44 -11.55 7.01 20.18
N ASN A 45 -11.16 7.13 18.91
CA ASN A 45 -9.78 7.03 18.47
C ASN A 45 -9.43 8.08 17.42
N TRP A 46 -8.13 8.25 17.17
CA TRP A 46 -7.61 9.14 16.15
C TRP A 46 -7.20 8.33 14.93
N THR A 47 -7.62 8.77 13.75
CA THR A 47 -7.37 8.04 12.50
C THR A 47 -6.85 8.93 11.39
N ALA A 48 -6.02 8.36 10.54
CA ALA A 48 -5.62 8.96 9.27
C ALA A 48 -5.44 7.85 8.21
N ILE A 49 -5.64 8.24 6.95
CA ILE A 49 -5.54 7.34 5.80
C ILE A 49 -4.39 7.82 4.93
N PHE A 50 -3.46 6.92 4.65
CA PHE A 50 -2.26 7.21 3.87
C PHE A 50 -2.21 6.35 2.62
N SER A 51 -1.71 6.91 1.53
CA SER A 51 -1.34 6.14 0.35
C SER A 51 -0.01 6.64 -0.19
N ASN A 52 0.79 5.73 -0.75
CA ASN A 52 1.99 6.09 -1.48
C ASN A 52 1.90 5.55 -2.91
N SER A 53 2.27 6.39 -3.87
CA SER A 53 2.34 6.01 -5.29
C SER A 53 3.65 5.32 -5.65
N THR A 54 4.61 5.29 -4.72
CA THR A 54 5.93 4.69 -4.90
C THR A 54 6.21 3.68 -3.80
N ALA A 55 6.92 2.60 -4.17
CA ALA A 55 7.37 1.61 -3.22
C ALA A 55 8.29 2.26 -2.16
N SER A 56 7.95 2.08 -0.90
CA SER A 56 8.61 2.74 0.23
C SER A 56 8.22 2.10 1.55
N GLY A 57 9.04 2.30 2.58
CA GLY A 57 8.77 1.90 3.95
C GLY A 57 8.57 3.13 4.83
N ALA A 58 7.64 3.04 5.78
CA ALA A 58 7.44 4.06 6.80
C ALA A 58 7.38 3.41 8.19
N GLU A 59 8.03 4.05 9.16
CA GLU A 59 7.94 3.73 10.57
C GLU A 59 7.26 4.89 11.30
N TRP A 60 6.17 4.63 12.00
CA TRP A 60 5.34 5.59 12.72
C TRP A 60 5.66 5.51 14.20
N ASN A 61 6.47 6.46 14.67
CA ASN A 61 7.09 6.38 15.98
C ASN A 61 7.23 7.73 16.70
N THR A 62 6.74 8.83 16.14
CA THR A 62 6.80 10.15 16.78
C THR A 62 5.40 10.75 16.89
N THR A 63 4.84 10.83 18.10
CA THR A 63 3.53 11.43 18.36
C THR A 63 3.66 12.76 19.10
N VAL A 64 2.91 13.76 18.63
CA VAL A 64 2.78 15.08 19.26
C VAL A 64 1.30 15.36 19.51
N ALA A 65 0.98 15.83 20.72
CA ALA A 65 -0.33 16.36 21.07
C ALA A 65 -0.22 17.87 21.35
N ALA A 66 -1.25 18.62 20.99
CA ALA A 66 -1.34 20.04 21.34
C ALA A 66 -2.79 20.51 21.39
N GLY A 67 -3.04 21.58 22.15
CA GLY A 67 -4.33 22.29 22.11
C GLY A 67 -5.54 21.52 22.64
N ASN A 68 -5.33 20.43 23.40
CA ASN A 68 -6.39 19.81 24.20
C ASN A 68 -6.75 20.70 25.40
N THR A 69 -7.91 20.47 25.99
CA THR A 69 -8.44 21.21 27.13
C THR A 69 -7.49 21.25 28.34
N GLU A 70 -6.72 20.19 28.55
CA GLU A 70 -5.77 20.08 29.67
C GLU A 70 -4.42 20.77 29.38
N GLY A 71 -4.20 21.29 28.16
CA GLY A 71 -2.97 21.96 27.76
C GLY A 71 -1.75 21.03 27.70
N ILE A 72 -1.95 19.71 27.70
CA ILE A 72 -0.88 18.72 27.72
C ILE A 72 -0.26 18.57 26.33
N THR A 73 1.07 18.58 26.26
CA THR A 73 1.81 18.44 24.99
C THR A 73 2.77 17.24 24.97
N ASP A 74 3.12 16.72 26.15
CA ASP A 74 3.97 15.55 26.29
C ASP A 74 3.16 14.28 26.02
N VAL A 75 3.70 13.36 25.21
CA VAL A 75 3.04 12.11 24.85
C VAL A 75 3.97 10.94 25.14
N ASN A 76 3.53 10.07 26.05
CA ASN A 76 4.18 8.80 26.29
C ASN A 76 3.64 7.73 25.33
N GLN A 77 4.38 7.41 24.27
CA GLN A 77 3.99 6.34 23.33
C GLN A 77 4.12 4.92 23.89
N ASN A 78 4.64 4.76 25.11
CA ASN A 78 4.84 3.46 25.76
C ASN A 78 5.62 2.48 24.87
N SER A 79 6.68 2.99 24.22
CA SER A 79 7.52 2.26 23.25
C SER A 79 6.76 1.62 22.08
N LYS A 80 5.57 2.11 21.75
CA LYS A 80 4.79 1.63 20.60
C LYS A 80 5.22 2.36 19.32
N SER A 81 5.47 1.58 18.28
CA SER A 81 5.61 2.04 16.90
C SER A 81 4.95 1.04 15.95
N VAL A 82 4.64 1.47 14.74
CA VAL A 82 4.16 0.58 13.66
C VAL A 82 4.93 0.87 12.39
N SER A 83 5.30 -0.16 11.65
CA SER A 83 5.95 -0.03 10.35
C SER A 83 5.11 -0.70 9.27
N PHE A 84 5.11 -0.12 8.09
CA PHE A 84 4.52 -0.76 6.92
C PHE A 84 5.25 -0.35 5.65
N ILE A 85 5.08 -1.19 4.64
CA ILE A 85 5.75 -1.08 3.35
C ILE A 85 4.65 -0.98 2.29
N TRP A 86 4.72 0.06 1.48
CA TRP A 86 4.09 0.05 0.17
C TRP A 86 5.06 -0.61 -0.80
N ASP A 87 4.61 -1.63 -1.51
CA ASP A 87 5.43 -2.37 -2.46
C ASP A 87 4.67 -2.51 -3.79
N SER A 88 5.43 -2.58 -4.88
CA SER A 88 4.92 -2.80 -6.23
C SER A 88 5.83 -3.79 -6.95
N LEU A 89 5.37 -4.32 -8.08
CA LEU A 89 6.14 -5.25 -8.89
C LEU A 89 6.48 -4.63 -10.23
N THR A 90 7.76 -4.60 -10.57
CA THR A 90 8.21 -4.41 -11.95
C THR A 90 8.21 -5.75 -12.66
N ILE A 91 7.29 -5.94 -13.60
CA ILE A 91 7.18 -7.17 -14.40
C ILE A 91 7.95 -6.99 -15.72
N THR A 92 8.84 -7.95 -16.00
CA THR A 92 9.55 -8.03 -17.27
C THR A 92 9.05 -9.23 -18.07
N ILE A 93 8.57 -8.98 -19.29
CA ILE A 93 8.28 -10.00 -20.29
C ILE A 93 9.38 -9.92 -21.34
N SER A 94 10.08 -11.03 -21.54
CA SER A 94 11.18 -11.14 -22.48
C SER A 94 11.08 -12.44 -23.23
N ASN A 95 11.77 -12.53 -24.38
CA ASN A 95 11.74 -13.70 -25.25
C ASN A 95 10.32 -14.07 -25.77
N PRO A 96 10.24 -14.90 -26.82
CA PRO A 96 11.33 -15.28 -27.73
C PRO A 96 11.91 -14.06 -28.48
N THR A 97 13.14 -14.18 -28.99
CA THR A 97 13.78 -13.12 -29.79
C THR A 97 13.00 -12.83 -31.08
N ASP A 98 12.42 -13.87 -31.69
CA ASP A 98 11.47 -13.73 -32.78
C ASP A 98 10.07 -13.47 -32.21
N GLN A 99 9.51 -12.29 -32.48
CA GLN A 99 8.20 -11.88 -31.97
C GLN A 99 7.03 -12.25 -32.89
N ARG A 100 7.27 -13.09 -33.90
CA ARG A 100 6.21 -13.61 -34.77
C ARG A 100 5.54 -14.81 -34.12
N GLN A 101 4.22 -14.90 -34.27
CA GLN A 101 3.42 -16.01 -33.79
C GLN A 101 2.67 -16.65 -34.96
N ASP A 102 2.84 -17.97 -35.10
CA ASP A 102 2.10 -18.74 -36.09
C ASP A 102 0.61 -18.81 -35.73
N LEU A 103 -0.24 -18.70 -36.77
CA LEU A 103 -1.68 -18.87 -36.63
C LEU A 103 -2.00 -20.25 -36.05
N ASN A 104 -2.88 -20.29 -35.05
CA ASN A 104 -3.32 -21.50 -34.34
C ASN A 104 -2.22 -22.24 -33.55
N ALA A 105 -1.00 -21.70 -33.45
CA ALA A 105 0.02 -22.23 -32.55
C ALA A 105 -0.12 -21.64 -31.14
N ASN A 106 0.45 -22.33 -30.14
CA ASN A 106 0.65 -21.76 -28.82
C ASN A 106 1.89 -20.88 -28.82
N ALA A 107 1.82 -19.75 -28.13
CA ALA A 107 3.01 -18.94 -27.86
C ALA A 107 3.94 -19.75 -26.95
N SER A 108 5.22 -19.80 -27.30
CA SER A 108 6.23 -20.55 -26.56
C SER A 108 7.51 -19.72 -26.43
N GLY A 109 8.35 -20.04 -25.45
CA GLY A 109 9.60 -19.32 -25.20
C GLY A 109 9.46 -17.96 -24.52
N ILE A 110 8.25 -17.56 -24.11
CA ILE A 110 8.04 -16.35 -23.30
C ILE A 110 8.61 -16.58 -21.90
N VAL A 111 9.47 -15.66 -21.47
CA VAL A 111 10.04 -15.62 -20.12
C VAL A 111 9.42 -14.44 -19.39
N VAL A 112 8.82 -14.71 -18.23
CA VAL A 112 8.26 -13.69 -17.36
C VAL A 112 8.99 -13.72 -16.03
N SER A 113 9.42 -12.55 -15.59
CA SER A 113 10.01 -12.35 -14.26
C SER A 113 9.42 -11.10 -13.63
N ALA A 114 9.47 -11.01 -12.30
CA ALA A 114 9.16 -9.79 -11.59
C ALA A 114 10.14 -9.55 -10.46
N VAL A 115 10.33 -8.28 -10.11
CA VAL A 115 11.08 -7.85 -8.93
C VAL A 115 10.19 -6.95 -8.08
N ARG A 116 10.38 -7.01 -6.75
CA ARG A 116 9.76 -6.08 -5.81
C ARG A 116 10.45 -4.74 -5.90
N ASP A 117 9.68 -3.67 -6.04
CA ASP A 117 10.23 -2.33 -6.21
C ASP A 117 10.78 -1.78 -4.90
N TYR A 118 10.30 -2.25 -3.75
CA TYR A 118 10.80 -1.80 -2.44
C TYR A 118 12.26 -2.19 -2.19
N ASP A 119 12.63 -3.44 -2.49
CA ASP A 119 13.93 -4.01 -2.11
C ASP A 119 14.68 -4.68 -3.26
N SER A 120 14.15 -4.62 -4.49
CA SER A 120 14.72 -5.27 -5.69
C SER A 120 14.84 -6.79 -5.61
N SER A 121 14.19 -7.43 -4.63
CA SER A 121 14.21 -8.89 -4.52
C SER A 121 13.37 -9.53 -5.64
N ALA A 122 13.75 -10.75 -6.04
CA ALA A 122 13.01 -11.49 -7.04
C ALA A 122 11.64 -11.91 -6.47
N PHE A 123 10.59 -11.73 -7.28
CA PHE A 123 9.28 -12.27 -6.96
C PHE A 123 9.24 -13.77 -7.29
N ASP A 124 8.99 -14.60 -6.29
CA ASP A 124 8.99 -16.06 -6.35
C ASP A 124 7.58 -16.67 -6.44
N GLY A 125 6.55 -15.82 -6.54
CA GLY A 125 5.17 -16.23 -6.76
C GLY A 125 4.89 -16.67 -8.21
N SER A 126 3.62 -17.00 -8.46
CA SER A 126 3.16 -17.39 -9.81
C SER A 126 2.73 -16.17 -10.62
N ILE A 127 3.22 -16.07 -11.86
CA ILE A 127 2.70 -15.15 -12.87
C ILE A 127 2.11 -16.01 -13.99
N THR A 128 0.81 -15.85 -14.26
CA THR A 128 0.11 -16.59 -15.31
C THR A 128 -0.26 -15.64 -16.44
N LEU A 129 0.11 -16.00 -17.67
CA LEU A 129 -0.35 -15.32 -18.88
C LEU A 129 -1.64 -16.00 -19.37
N ASN A 130 -2.73 -15.25 -19.49
CA ASN A 130 -3.99 -15.78 -20.03
C ASN A 130 -4.16 -15.39 -21.51
N LYS A 131 -4.61 -16.35 -22.32
CA LYS A 131 -4.71 -16.26 -23.79
C LYS A 131 -6.08 -15.78 -24.29
N THR A 132 -7.10 -15.63 -23.43
CA THR A 132 -8.48 -15.37 -23.88
C THR A 132 -8.76 -13.99 -24.50
N ASP A 133 -7.83 -13.04 -24.47
CA ASP A 133 -8.07 -11.65 -24.92
C ASP A 133 -7.50 -11.33 -26.32
N TYR A 134 -6.97 -12.31 -27.06
CA TYR A 134 -6.56 -12.07 -28.46
C TYR A 134 -7.76 -12.24 -29.40
N ASN A 135 -8.41 -11.12 -29.73
CA ASN A 135 -9.35 -11.06 -30.84
C ASN A 135 -8.55 -10.86 -32.14
N GLY A 136 -8.03 -11.96 -32.68
CA GLY A 136 -7.47 -11.96 -34.02
C GLY A 136 -8.59 -11.67 -35.01
N ASP A 137 -8.79 -10.40 -35.36
CA ASP A 137 -9.65 -10.03 -36.49
C ASP A 137 -9.05 -10.67 -37.73
N GLY A 138 -9.67 -11.77 -38.13
CA GLY A 138 -9.29 -12.51 -39.31
C GLY A 138 -9.65 -11.71 -40.54
N THR A 139 -8.79 -10.79 -40.98
CA THR A 139 -8.63 -10.43 -42.40
C THR A 139 -7.33 -9.65 -42.61
N HIS A 140 -6.29 -10.31 -43.12
CA HIS A 140 -5.40 -9.66 -44.09
C HIS A 140 -5.10 -10.66 -45.20
N LYS A 141 -5.80 -10.45 -46.32
CA LYS A 141 -5.44 -11.06 -47.60
C LYS A 141 -4.19 -10.36 -48.12
N ILE A 142 -3.18 -11.13 -48.49
CA ILE A 142 -2.26 -10.78 -49.57
C ILE A 142 -2.31 -11.92 -50.57
#